data_AF-A0A7K1J7I7-F1
#
_entry.id   AF-A0A7K1J7I7-F1
#
_cell.length_a   1.000
_cell.length_b   1.000
_cell.length_c   1.000
_cell.angle_alpha   90.00
_cell.angle_beta   90.00
_cell.angle_gamma   90.00
#
_symmetry.space_group_name_H-M   'P 1'
#
loop_
_entity.id
_entity.type
_entity.pdbx_description
1 polymer ?
#
loop_
_entity_poly.entity_id
_entity_poly.type
_entity_poly.pdbx_seq_one_letter_code
_entity_poly.pdbx_strand_id
1 'polypeptide(L)'
;MNDFDGTVYVQRPLAKYVQNCPRKVAILEGARAVGKTLLAKRQLSSFHYVSLAEDSTYRYASAHLEEWLSSLSLPCVIDEAQRIPDLPLAVKGIVDDSSGRTPLFVLTGSASITREGLDGQDPLTRRSLRYTLSPMTQRELLRNTQKSIVDLLWEGTPDVDYVSQLSRADLSRMMQIGGFPSYALNGAAMTDNQIRQSVQADLDSVLGDTILPDERFDRAIGEAVLKELLTVPGGILNVKRISDTIRSTAVTVERYISILMRRFLLIALPNLRTAPSRQTFTRAKIHPIDTSISAEMLKRSGKDFRDDPVIFGELFESFVVNQIVPEIQWSERRPDAFYWREPGRTPKEVDLVLVHDDEVVAIEVKSNQKVKREDFAGIAALAEHKNMKRGYVIYTGDKILKFGERMFALPVSALWDEKGFIEDETEGNSGNALQFSNAYQQSLVLESQSNAKEVQEEEEMQMPAANIFLSYRHADNDHLNGGIVQLLKDIQSEFEYKNAKTVRLFIDSESLNWGDDWQNALDQAVGMSNIIIPAVTPRYLQSAACRKELLDFYNHIGNDPNKKYCR
;
A
#
# COMPACT_ATOMS: atom_id res chain seq x y z
N MET A 1 -11.51 -11.65 11.01
CA MET A 1 -11.34 -13.08 11.32
C MET A 1 -9.85 -13.37 11.47
N ASN A 2 -9.38 -13.52 12.71
CA ASN A 2 -8.07 -14.10 13.00
C ASN A 2 -8.19 -15.62 12.90
N ASP A 3 -7.27 -16.29 12.20
CA ASP A 3 -7.19 -17.76 12.24
C ASP A 3 -5.76 -18.26 12.38
N PHE A 4 -5.61 -19.20 13.32
CA PHE A 4 -4.64 -20.29 13.52
C PHE A 4 -3.12 -20.07 13.46
N ASP A 5 -2.61 -18.93 12.97
CA ASP A 5 -1.16 -18.65 12.94
C ASP A 5 -0.80 -17.20 13.34
N GLY A 6 -1.75 -16.47 13.91
CA GLY A 6 -1.54 -15.07 14.35
C GLY A 6 -1.22 -14.07 13.23
N THR A 7 -1.18 -14.49 11.95
CA THR A 7 -0.85 -13.61 10.82
C THR A 7 -2.06 -12.78 10.41
N VAL A 8 -1.95 -11.46 10.53
CA VAL A 8 -2.96 -10.51 10.03
C VAL A 8 -2.95 -10.57 8.50
N TYR A 9 -4.00 -11.12 7.90
CA TYR A 9 -4.19 -11.06 6.46
C TYR A 9 -4.94 -9.77 6.08
N VAL A 10 -4.37 -9.01 5.15
CA VAL A 10 -5.05 -7.88 4.53
C VAL A 10 -5.61 -8.30 3.17
N GLN A 11 -6.90 -8.04 2.98
CA GLN A 11 -7.57 -8.38 1.74
C GLN A 11 -6.95 -7.60 0.57
N ARG A 12 -6.71 -8.29 -0.55
CA ARG A 12 -6.11 -7.72 -1.76
C ARG A 12 -7.20 -7.48 -2.81
N PRO A 13 -7.50 -6.23 -3.23
CA PRO A 13 -8.58 -5.91 -4.18
C PRO A 13 -8.42 -6.63 -5.52
N LEU A 14 -7.17 -6.83 -5.95
CA LEU A 14 -6.83 -7.54 -7.18
C LEU A 14 -7.46 -8.93 -7.27
N ALA A 15 -7.70 -9.63 -6.15
CA ALA A 15 -8.26 -10.98 -6.18
C ALA A 15 -9.67 -11.02 -6.80
N LYS A 16 -10.49 -9.98 -6.62
CA LYS A 16 -11.81 -9.89 -7.27
C LYS A 16 -11.67 -9.96 -8.79
N TYR A 17 -10.65 -9.31 -9.35
CA TYR A 17 -10.40 -9.30 -10.79
C TYR A 17 -9.80 -10.61 -11.29
N VAL A 18 -8.93 -11.25 -10.49
CA VAL A 18 -8.39 -12.58 -10.79
C VAL A 18 -9.51 -13.62 -10.80
N GLN A 19 -10.37 -13.62 -9.77
CA GLN A 19 -11.50 -14.53 -9.63
C GLN A 19 -12.52 -14.37 -10.76
N ASN A 20 -12.77 -13.13 -11.19
CA ASN A 20 -13.72 -12.80 -12.25
C ASN A 20 -13.01 -12.54 -13.60
N CYS A 21 -11.83 -13.13 -13.81
CA CYS A 21 -11.11 -13.01 -15.06
C CYS A 21 -12.01 -13.41 -16.24
N PRO A 22 -12.11 -12.61 -17.32
CA PRO A 22 -12.96 -12.92 -18.48
C PRO A 22 -12.31 -13.94 -19.43
N ARG A 23 -11.10 -14.42 -19.11
CA ARG A 23 -10.32 -15.36 -19.91
C ARG A 23 -10.18 -16.70 -19.19
N LYS A 24 -10.10 -17.79 -19.95
CA LYS A 24 -10.07 -19.17 -19.40
C LYS A 24 -8.92 -19.40 -18.43
N VAL A 25 -7.83 -18.65 -18.58
CA VAL A 25 -6.72 -18.66 -17.65
C VAL A 25 -6.52 -17.26 -17.06
N ALA A 26 -6.42 -17.16 -15.74
CA ALA A 26 -5.85 -15.99 -15.09
C ALA A 26 -4.39 -16.30 -14.74
N ILE A 27 -3.47 -15.39 -15.03
CA ILE A 27 -2.07 -15.52 -14.64
C ILE A 27 -1.80 -14.46 -13.59
N LEU A 28 -1.45 -14.86 -12.37
CA LEU A 28 -1.15 -13.99 -11.23
C LEU A 28 0.34 -14.05 -10.89
N GLU A 29 1.10 -13.08 -11.36
CA GLU A 29 2.54 -13.01 -11.18
C GLU A 29 2.93 -11.90 -10.20
N GLY A 30 4.19 -11.88 -9.75
CA GLY A 30 4.70 -10.82 -8.88
C GLY A 30 5.91 -11.30 -8.09
N ALA A 31 6.60 -10.38 -7.40
CA ALA A 31 7.81 -10.72 -6.65
C ALA A 31 7.53 -11.79 -5.56
N ARG A 32 8.56 -12.51 -5.11
CA ARG A 32 8.44 -13.38 -3.92
C ARG A 32 7.98 -12.57 -2.71
N ALA A 33 7.35 -13.21 -1.73
CA ALA A 33 6.89 -12.58 -0.49
C ALA A 33 5.82 -11.46 -0.59
N VAL A 34 5.29 -11.11 -1.78
CA VAL A 34 4.19 -10.13 -1.91
C VAL A 34 2.80 -10.66 -1.51
N GLY A 35 2.71 -11.94 -1.08
CA GLY A 35 1.47 -12.54 -0.58
C GLY A 35 0.62 -13.29 -1.60
N LYS A 36 1.17 -13.69 -2.76
CA LYS A 36 0.43 -14.44 -3.83
C LYS A 36 -0.21 -15.73 -3.31
N THR A 37 0.56 -16.60 -2.67
CA THR A 37 0.07 -17.87 -2.11
C THR A 37 -1.03 -17.65 -1.08
N LEU A 38 -0.90 -16.62 -0.24
CA LEU A 38 -1.90 -16.30 0.78
C LEU A 38 -3.18 -15.74 0.14
N LEU A 39 -3.06 -14.88 -0.88
CA LEU A 39 -4.19 -14.41 -1.70
C LEU A 39 -4.92 -15.58 -2.34
N ALA A 40 -4.20 -16.51 -2.98
CA ALA A 40 -4.78 -17.69 -3.60
C ALA A 40 -5.55 -18.54 -2.58
N LYS A 41 -4.95 -18.87 -1.44
CA LYS A 41 -5.59 -19.71 -0.42
C LYS A 41 -6.79 -19.04 0.26
N ARG A 42 -6.72 -17.73 0.53
CA ARG A 42 -7.74 -17.02 1.32
C ARG A 42 -8.88 -16.45 0.48
N GLN A 43 -8.57 -15.86 -0.68
CA GLN A 43 -9.55 -15.13 -1.48
C GLN A 43 -9.97 -15.88 -2.75
N LEU A 44 -9.19 -16.88 -3.19
CA LEU A 44 -9.57 -17.79 -4.28
C LEU A 44 -9.97 -19.16 -3.72
N SER A 45 -10.54 -19.22 -2.52
CA SER A 45 -10.95 -20.46 -1.84
C SER A 45 -12.01 -21.29 -2.59
N SER A 46 -12.68 -20.68 -3.58
CA SER A 46 -13.60 -21.39 -4.49
C SER A 46 -12.89 -22.19 -5.60
N PHE A 47 -11.57 -22.11 -5.68
CA PHE A 47 -10.72 -22.88 -6.59
C PHE A 47 -10.03 -23.99 -5.82
N HIS A 48 -9.89 -25.16 -6.44
CA HIS A 48 -9.00 -26.19 -5.93
C HIS A 48 -7.55 -25.69 -5.97
N TYR A 49 -6.81 -25.78 -4.89
CA TYR A 49 -5.44 -25.26 -4.81
C TYR A 49 -4.43 -26.40 -4.83
N VAL A 50 -3.47 -26.34 -5.76
CA VAL A 50 -2.29 -27.19 -5.80
C VAL A 50 -1.04 -26.34 -5.88
N SER A 51 0.06 -26.79 -5.28
CA SER A 51 1.33 -26.06 -5.28
C SER A 51 2.45 -26.89 -5.88
N LEU A 52 3.10 -26.34 -6.91
CA LEU A 52 4.35 -26.87 -7.44
C LEU A 52 5.55 -26.48 -6.56
N ALA A 53 5.37 -25.75 -5.45
CA ALA A 53 6.40 -25.60 -4.44
C ALA A 53 6.69 -26.91 -3.70
N GLU A 54 5.69 -27.79 -3.59
CA GLU A 54 5.80 -29.11 -2.96
C GLU A 54 6.59 -30.07 -3.86
N ASP A 55 7.69 -30.64 -3.33
CA ASP A 55 8.62 -31.47 -4.11
C ASP A 55 7.97 -32.72 -4.71
N SER A 56 7.08 -33.39 -3.98
CA SER A 56 6.35 -34.56 -4.49
C SER A 56 5.42 -34.20 -5.65
N THR A 57 4.66 -33.12 -5.51
CA THR A 57 3.73 -32.61 -6.51
C THR A 57 4.49 -32.17 -7.75
N TYR A 58 5.59 -31.41 -7.58
CA TYR A 58 6.46 -30.99 -8.65
C TYR A 58 7.07 -32.16 -9.42
N ARG A 59 7.63 -33.17 -8.74
CA ARG A 59 8.25 -34.33 -9.39
C ARG A 59 7.26 -35.13 -10.21
N TYR A 60 6.07 -35.40 -9.65
CA TYR A 60 5.03 -36.13 -10.37
C TYR A 60 4.50 -35.32 -11.57
N ALA A 61 4.15 -34.05 -11.37
CA ALA A 61 3.67 -33.17 -12.45
C ALA A 61 4.72 -32.98 -13.56
N SER A 62 6.01 -32.90 -13.22
CA SER A 62 7.08 -32.78 -14.21
C SER A 62 7.28 -34.04 -15.04
N ALA A 63 7.05 -35.22 -14.46
CA ALA A 63 7.18 -36.50 -15.17
C ALA A 63 5.91 -36.89 -15.93
N HIS A 64 4.73 -36.49 -15.45
CA HIS A 64 3.42 -36.93 -15.92
C HIS A 64 2.45 -35.75 -16.12
N LEU A 65 2.88 -34.70 -16.83
CA LEU A 65 2.18 -33.41 -16.90
C LEU A 65 0.71 -33.51 -17.36
N GLU A 66 0.44 -34.21 -18.46
CA GLU A 66 -0.92 -34.31 -19.02
C GLU A 66 -1.86 -35.13 -18.11
N GLU A 67 -1.37 -36.25 -17.57
CA GLU A 67 -2.10 -37.09 -16.62
C GLU A 67 -2.42 -36.31 -15.34
N TRP A 68 -1.40 -35.65 -14.78
CA TRP A 68 -1.54 -34.83 -13.59
C TRP A 68 -2.57 -33.71 -13.80
N LEU A 69 -2.45 -32.92 -14.87
CA LEU A 69 -3.39 -31.85 -15.17
C LEU A 69 -4.83 -32.34 -15.35
N SER A 70 -5.00 -33.47 -16.04
CA SER A 70 -6.33 -34.07 -16.28
C SER A 70 -6.99 -34.58 -14.98
N SER A 71 -6.19 -34.88 -13.96
CA SER A 71 -6.67 -35.32 -12.64
C SER A 71 -7.13 -34.18 -11.73
N LEU A 72 -6.80 -32.92 -12.05
CA LEU A 72 -7.10 -31.78 -11.19
C LEU A 72 -8.60 -31.45 -11.17
N SER A 73 -9.10 -31.12 -9.97
CA SER A 73 -10.46 -30.58 -9.82
C SER A 73 -10.53 -29.14 -10.33
N LEU A 74 -11.47 -28.85 -11.24
CA LEU A 74 -11.64 -27.52 -11.83
C LEU A 74 -12.81 -26.75 -11.18
N PRO A 75 -12.71 -25.41 -11.03
CA PRO A 75 -11.57 -24.57 -11.41
C PRO A 75 -10.40 -24.69 -10.40
N CYS A 76 -9.17 -24.50 -10.88
CA CYS A 76 -7.96 -24.80 -10.11
C CYS A 76 -6.96 -23.62 -10.09
N VAL A 77 -6.34 -23.39 -8.93
CA VAL A 77 -5.12 -22.60 -8.78
C VAL A 77 -3.92 -23.53 -8.81
N ILE A 78 -2.97 -23.28 -9.72
CA ILE A 78 -1.66 -23.92 -9.76
C ILE A 78 -0.62 -22.90 -9.31
N ASP A 79 -0.13 -23.05 -8.08
CA ASP A 79 0.86 -22.16 -7.48
C ASP A 79 2.29 -22.51 -7.96
N GLU A 80 3.12 -21.50 -8.22
CA GLU A 80 4.49 -21.65 -8.75
C GLU A 80 4.57 -22.34 -10.13
N ALA A 81 3.62 -22.00 -11.01
CA ALA A 81 3.46 -22.53 -12.36
C ALA A 81 4.71 -22.38 -13.24
N GLN A 82 5.56 -21.39 -13.00
CA GLN A 82 6.79 -21.17 -13.75
C GLN A 82 7.86 -22.26 -13.55
N ARG A 83 7.68 -23.14 -12.56
CA ARG A 83 8.60 -24.26 -12.31
C ARG A 83 8.56 -25.34 -13.41
N ILE A 84 7.45 -25.45 -14.15
CA ILE A 84 7.28 -26.39 -15.25
C ILE A 84 7.11 -25.58 -16.55
N PRO A 85 8.15 -25.47 -17.40
CA PRO A 85 8.09 -24.66 -18.63
C PRO A 85 6.95 -25.02 -19.59
N ASP A 86 6.63 -26.32 -19.72
CA ASP A 86 5.61 -26.82 -20.65
C ASP A 86 4.17 -26.71 -20.11
N LEU A 87 4.00 -26.34 -18.83
CA LEU A 87 2.70 -26.27 -18.17
C LEU A 87 1.70 -25.37 -18.93
N PRO A 88 2.05 -24.17 -19.41
CA PRO A 88 1.10 -23.32 -20.13
C PRO A 88 0.63 -23.92 -21.46
N LEU A 89 1.49 -24.68 -22.14
CA LEU A 89 1.11 -25.38 -23.38
C LEU A 89 0.15 -26.53 -23.07
N ALA A 90 0.38 -27.29 -22.01
CA ALA A 90 -0.53 -28.36 -21.60
C ALA A 90 -1.89 -27.81 -21.10
N VAL A 91 -1.88 -26.71 -20.34
CA VAL A 91 -3.10 -25.99 -19.92
C VAL A 91 -3.89 -25.50 -21.13
N LYS A 92 -3.21 -25.00 -22.17
CA LYS A 92 -3.86 -24.59 -23.43
C LYS A 92 -4.72 -25.71 -24.03
N GLY A 93 -4.21 -26.95 -24.05
CA GLY A 93 -4.93 -28.11 -24.57
C GLY A 93 -6.26 -28.33 -23.84
N ILE A 94 -6.26 -28.26 -22.51
CA ILE A 94 -7.47 -28.44 -21.69
C ILE A 94 -8.47 -27.31 -21.89
N VAL A 95 -8.01 -26.05 -21.93
CA VAL A 95 -8.93 -24.92 -22.02
C VAL A 95 -9.57 -24.76 -23.40
N ASP A 96 -8.92 -25.22 -24.47
CA ASP A 96 -9.44 -25.16 -25.85
C ASP A 96 -10.66 -26.07 -26.03
N ASP A 97 -10.69 -27.21 -25.34
CA ASP A 97 -11.81 -28.16 -25.41
C ASP A 97 -12.90 -27.89 -24.36
N SER A 98 -12.71 -26.88 -23.50
CA SER A 98 -13.59 -26.59 -22.37
C SER A 98 -14.69 -25.55 -22.68
N SER A 99 -15.95 -25.98 -22.65
CA SER A 99 -17.10 -25.06 -22.59
C SER A 99 -17.46 -24.73 -21.12
N GLY A 100 -17.83 -23.49 -20.81
CA GLY A 100 -18.38 -23.13 -19.48
C GLY A 100 -17.59 -22.08 -18.69
N ARG A 101 -17.53 -22.25 -17.37
CA ARG A 101 -17.04 -21.28 -16.35
C ARG A 101 -15.68 -20.67 -16.73
N THR A 102 -15.43 -19.47 -16.25
CA THR A 102 -14.19 -18.72 -16.47
C THR A 102 -13.83 -17.96 -15.18
N PRO A 103 -12.54 -17.91 -14.78
CA PRO A 103 -11.42 -18.70 -15.30
C PRO A 103 -11.52 -20.17 -14.87
N LEU A 104 -10.95 -21.06 -15.68
CA LEU A 104 -10.75 -22.48 -15.36
C LEU A 104 -9.50 -22.68 -14.52
N PHE A 105 -8.43 -21.97 -14.90
CA PHE A 105 -7.14 -22.03 -14.21
C PHE A 105 -6.71 -20.65 -13.73
N VAL A 106 -6.10 -20.62 -12.55
CA VAL A 106 -5.30 -19.51 -12.07
C VAL A 106 -3.87 -20.00 -11.92
N LEU A 107 -2.95 -19.50 -12.74
CA LEU A 107 -1.53 -19.84 -12.67
C LEU A 107 -0.82 -18.76 -11.88
N THR A 108 -0.12 -19.10 -10.79
CA THR A 108 0.67 -18.12 -10.05
C THR A 108 2.16 -18.29 -10.31
N GLY A 109 2.94 -17.21 -10.22
CA GLY A 109 4.38 -17.35 -10.30
C GLY A 109 5.18 -16.21 -9.70
N SER A 110 6.32 -16.54 -9.08
CA SER A 110 7.26 -15.55 -8.55
C SER A 110 8.24 -15.02 -9.60
N ALA A 111 8.26 -15.65 -10.77
CA ALA A 111 8.89 -15.16 -11.98
C ALA A 111 7.90 -15.34 -13.14
N SER A 112 8.17 -14.66 -14.25
CA SER A 112 7.26 -14.67 -15.39
C SER A 112 7.06 -16.10 -15.92
N ILE A 113 5.80 -16.54 -15.91
CA ILE A 113 5.28 -17.75 -16.54
C ILE A 113 5.20 -17.46 -18.05
N THR A 114 5.95 -18.23 -18.84
CA THR A 114 6.07 -18.15 -20.31
C THR A 114 6.48 -16.80 -20.92
N ARG A 115 7.66 -16.82 -21.57
CA ARG A 115 8.02 -15.89 -22.67
C ARG A 115 8.66 -16.56 -23.88
N GLU A 116 8.81 -17.89 -23.89
CA GLU A 116 9.50 -18.62 -24.97
C GLU A 116 8.76 -19.92 -25.28
N GLY A 117 7.73 -19.87 -26.13
CA GLY A 117 7.21 -21.08 -26.78
C GLY A 117 8.19 -21.61 -27.83
N LEU A 118 7.88 -22.74 -28.47
CA LEU A 118 8.71 -23.38 -29.53
C LEU A 118 9.08 -22.42 -30.69
N ASP A 119 8.29 -21.35 -30.92
CA ASP A 119 8.54 -20.26 -31.87
C ASP A 119 8.69 -18.87 -31.20
N GLY A 120 8.91 -18.81 -29.88
CA GLY A 120 8.97 -17.58 -29.09
C GLY A 120 7.60 -16.95 -28.74
N GLN A 121 6.48 -17.59 -29.09
CA GLN A 121 5.13 -17.09 -28.77
C GLN A 121 4.56 -17.69 -27.48
N ASP A 122 3.84 -16.90 -26.69
CA ASP A 122 3.16 -17.35 -25.47
C ASP A 122 2.02 -18.34 -25.82
N PRO A 123 2.07 -19.62 -25.39
CA PRO A 123 1.06 -20.63 -25.71
C PRO A 123 -0.37 -20.23 -25.30
N LEU A 124 -0.49 -19.40 -24.27
CA LEU A 124 -1.79 -18.95 -23.73
C LEU A 124 -2.30 -17.66 -24.37
N THR A 125 -1.67 -17.20 -25.46
CA THR A 125 -2.12 -16.02 -26.21
C THR A 125 -3.62 -16.10 -26.51
N ARG A 126 -4.35 -15.01 -26.19
CA ARG A 126 -5.82 -14.84 -26.27
C ARG A 126 -6.67 -15.67 -25.29
N ARG A 127 -6.06 -16.59 -24.53
CA ARG A 127 -6.72 -17.48 -23.55
C ARG A 127 -6.45 -17.07 -22.11
N SER A 128 -5.38 -16.32 -21.89
CA SER A 128 -5.02 -15.79 -20.59
C SER A 128 -5.25 -14.28 -20.48
N LEU A 129 -5.45 -13.83 -19.24
CA LEU A 129 -5.22 -12.44 -18.84
C LEU A 129 -4.20 -12.44 -17.70
N ARG A 130 -3.24 -11.53 -17.76
CA ARG A 130 -2.15 -11.42 -16.78
C ARG A 130 -2.44 -10.33 -15.77
N TYR A 131 -2.07 -10.60 -14.53
CA TYR A 131 -2.22 -9.75 -13.36
C TYR A 131 -0.91 -9.74 -12.59
N THR A 132 -0.48 -8.59 -12.11
CA THR A 132 0.71 -8.46 -11.27
C THR A 132 0.34 -8.07 -9.85
N LEU A 133 0.61 -8.95 -8.89
CA LEU A 133 0.52 -8.63 -7.47
C LEU A 133 1.81 -7.95 -7.02
N SER A 134 1.68 -6.68 -6.61
CA SER A 134 2.79 -5.88 -6.09
C SER A 134 2.86 -5.95 -4.56
N PRO A 135 3.95 -5.46 -3.95
CA PRO A 135 3.92 -4.99 -2.56
C PRO A 135 2.70 -4.11 -2.30
N MET A 136 2.24 -4.09 -1.06
CA MET A 136 1.01 -3.41 -0.67
C MET A 136 1.14 -1.90 -0.80
N THR A 137 0.13 -1.26 -1.37
CA THR A 137 0.01 0.20 -1.31
C THR A 137 -0.48 0.65 0.06
N GLN A 138 -0.31 1.93 0.39
CA GLN A 138 -0.85 2.50 1.62
C GLN A 138 -2.38 2.38 1.70
N ARG A 139 -3.07 2.44 0.56
CA ARG A 139 -4.51 2.16 0.46
C ARG A 139 -4.85 0.75 0.91
N GLU A 140 -4.10 -0.25 0.46
CA GLU A 140 -4.28 -1.62 0.91
C GLU A 140 -4.01 -1.77 2.41
N LEU A 141 -2.90 -1.20 2.91
CA LEU A 141 -2.53 -1.25 4.33
C LEU A 141 -3.58 -0.58 5.24
N LEU A 142 -4.12 0.57 4.81
CA LEU A 142 -5.17 1.31 5.50
C LEU A 142 -6.57 0.76 5.24
N ARG A 143 -6.70 -0.26 4.38
CA ARG A 143 -7.97 -0.88 3.96
C ARG A 143 -8.92 0.07 3.23
N ASN A 144 -8.45 1.25 2.83
CA ASN A 144 -9.16 2.14 1.92
C ASN A 144 -8.98 1.59 0.49
N THR A 145 -9.89 0.72 0.06
CA THR A 145 -9.75 0.01 -1.24
C THR A 145 -11.05 -0.07 -2.05
N GLN A 146 -12.06 0.73 -1.70
CA GLN A 146 -13.35 0.71 -2.40
C GLN A 146 -13.26 1.23 -3.84
N LYS A 147 -12.46 2.28 -4.05
CA LYS A 147 -12.06 2.77 -5.37
C LYS A 147 -10.54 2.75 -5.46
N SER A 148 -9.97 2.51 -6.63
CA SER A 148 -8.52 2.65 -6.81
C SER A 148 -8.11 4.12 -6.86
N ILE A 149 -6.88 4.43 -6.48
CA ILE A 149 -6.33 5.78 -6.68
C ILE A 149 -6.29 6.14 -8.16
N VAL A 150 -6.11 5.16 -9.05
CA VAL A 150 -6.12 5.38 -10.49
C VAL A 150 -7.49 5.90 -10.96
N ASP A 151 -8.58 5.33 -10.45
CA ASP A 151 -9.94 5.81 -10.78
C ASP A 151 -10.20 7.20 -10.17
N LEU A 152 -9.73 7.45 -8.94
CA LEU A 152 -9.83 8.77 -8.29
C LEU A 152 -9.02 9.85 -8.99
N LEU A 153 -7.83 9.53 -9.50
CA LEU A 153 -7.03 10.46 -10.30
C LEU A 153 -7.67 10.76 -11.66
N TRP A 154 -8.54 9.90 -12.16
CA TRP A 154 -9.24 10.12 -13.42
C TRP A 154 -10.52 10.93 -13.25
N GLU A 155 -11.39 10.50 -12.31
CA GLU A 155 -12.74 11.03 -12.15
C GLU A 155 -13.00 11.69 -10.80
N GLY A 156 -12.21 11.39 -9.77
CA GLY A 156 -12.38 11.96 -8.45
C GLY A 156 -12.12 13.46 -8.42
N THR A 157 -12.82 14.15 -7.52
CA THR A 157 -12.60 15.58 -7.26
C THR A 157 -11.69 15.73 -6.03
N PRO A 158 -10.46 16.24 -6.17
CA PRO A 158 -9.59 16.49 -5.02
C PRO A 158 -10.25 17.44 -4.02
N ASP A 159 -10.21 17.09 -2.73
CA ASP A 159 -10.79 17.90 -1.67
C ASP A 159 -9.82 19.03 -1.28
N VAL A 160 -10.14 20.28 -1.61
CA VAL A 160 -9.27 21.43 -1.33
C VAL A 160 -9.19 21.79 0.16
N ASP A 161 -10.10 21.27 0.98
CA ASP A 161 -10.08 21.43 2.43
C ASP A 161 -9.22 20.35 3.12
N TYR A 162 -8.65 19.42 2.34
CA TYR A 162 -7.75 18.39 2.82
C TYR A 162 -6.50 18.98 3.48
N VAL A 163 -6.18 18.47 4.68
CA VAL A 163 -4.93 18.78 5.40
C VAL A 163 -4.26 17.50 5.87
N SER A 164 -3.12 17.18 5.27
CA SER A 164 -2.25 16.09 5.68
C SER A 164 -1.66 16.34 7.07
N GLN A 165 -1.54 15.27 7.85
CA GLN A 165 -0.78 15.26 9.11
C GLN A 165 0.59 14.57 8.94
N LEU A 166 0.97 14.21 7.71
CA LEU A 166 2.16 13.40 7.45
C LEU A 166 3.43 14.25 7.54
N SER A 167 4.32 13.93 8.48
CA SER A 167 5.62 14.59 8.56
C SER A 167 6.62 13.99 7.56
N ARG A 168 7.72 14.71 7.30
CA ARG A 168 8.84 14.18 6.50
C ARG A 168 9.49 12.95 7.16
N ALA A 169 9.48 12.88 8.49
CA ALA A 169 10.01 11.72 9.22
C ALA A 169 9.12 10.50 9.00
N ASP A 170 7.80 10.66 9.07
CA ASP A 170 6.83 9.59 8.78
C ASP A 170 6.99 9.11 7.33
N LEU A 171 7.05 10.03 6.37
CA LEU A 171 7.27 9.69 4.97
C LEU A 171 8.60 8.95 4.75
N SER A 172 9.68 9.41 5.38
CA SER A 172 10.97 8.71 5.35
C SER A 172 10.87 7.30 5.92
N ARG A 173 10.08 7.14 6.99
CA ARG A 173 9.85 5.85 7.63
C ARG A 173 9.04 4.93 6.72
N MET A 174 7.99 5.43 6.09
CA MET A 174 7.18 4.69 5.12
C MET A 174 8.00 4.23 3.92
N MET A 175 8.86 5.10 3.35
CA MET A 175 9.73 4.74 2.23
C MET A 175 10.77 3.67 2.61
N GLN A 176 11.27 3.70 3.85
CA GLN A 176 12.20 2.68 4.36
C GLN A 176 11.50 1.35 4.62
N ILE A 177 10.30 1.37 5.18
CA ILE A 177 9.50 0.17 5.42
C ILE A 177 9.07 -0.42 4.09
N GLY A 178 8.54 0.37 3.15
CA GLY A 178 7.97 -0.16 1.92
C GLY A 178 6.59 -0.80 2.11
N GLY A 179 6.22 -1.65 1.16
CA GLY A 179 4.91 -2.30 1.05
C GLY A 179 4.92 -3.82 1.16
N PHE A 180 6.09 -4.49 1.24
CA PHE A 180 6.09 -5.95 1.36
C PHE A 180 5.41 -6.38 2.69
N PRO A 181 4.47 -7.33 2.66
CA PRO A 181 3.65 -7.66 3.84
C PRO A 181 4.45 -8.04 5.09
N SER A 182 5.58 -8.75 4.93
CA SER A 182 6.41 -9.27 6.03
C SER A 182 6.87 -8.19 7.01
N TYR A 183 7.19 -6.99 6.50
CA TYR A 183 7.62 -5.85 7.30
C TYR A 183 6.71 -4.63 7.19
N ALA A 184 5.81 -4.51 6.20
CA ALA A 184 4.84 -3.41 6.18
C ALA A 184 3.75 -3.56 7.25
N LEU A 185 3.25 -4.77 7.47
CA LEU A 185 2.18 -5.03 8.46
C LEU A 185 2.65 -4.89 9.91
N ASN A 186 3.95 -5.07 10.16
CA ASN A 186 4.57 -4.94 11.48
C ASN A 186 5.54 -3.75 11.57
N GLY A 187 5.68 -2.96 10.50
CA GLY A 187 6.81 -2.05 10.31
C GLY A 187 6.89 -0.92 11.31
N ALA A 188 5.75 -0.47 11.82
CA ALA A 188 5.70 0.54 12.89
C ALA A 188 6.37 0.05 14.19
N ALA A 189 6.34 -1.25 14.47
CA ALA A 189 6.93 -1.85 15.68
C ALA A 189 8.38 -2.31 15.48
N MET A 190 8.86 -2.43 14.23
CA MET A 190 10.22 -2.89 13.93
C MET A 190 11.24 -1.75 14.08
N THR A 191 12.48 -2.07 14.45
CA THR A 191 13.60 -1.11 14.37
C THR A 191 14.12 -1.01 12.94
N ASP A 192 14.86 0.07 12.62
CA ASP A 192 15.55 0.21 11.33
C ASP A 192 16.42 -1.01 11.00
N ASN A 193 17.16 -1.54 11.97
CA ASN A 193 18.02 -2.71 11.76
C ASN A 193 17.22 -3.97 11.39
N GLN A 194 16.06 -4.18 12.01
CA GLN A 194 15.20 -5.34 11.71
C GLN A 194 14.59 -5.25 10.32
N ILE A 195 14.16 -4.06 9.89
CA ILE A 195 13.66 -3.86 8.52
C ILE A 195 14.77 -4.15 7.52
N ARG A 196 15.96 -3.58 7.71
CA ARG A 196 17.11 -3.82 6.82
C ARG A 196 17.46 -5.30 6.72
N GLN A 197 17.51 -6.02 7.84
CA GLN A 197 17.76 -7.46 7.85
C GLN A 197 16.67 -8.24 7.09
N SER A 198 15.40 -7.84 7.22
CA SER A 198 14.29 -8.48 6.52
C SER A 198 14.36 -8.23 5.01
N VAL A 199 14.60 -6.99 4.59
CA VAL A 199 14.78 -6.63 3.18
C VAL A 199 15.98 -7.37 2.58
N GLN A 200 17.09 -7.47 3.32
CA GLN A 200 18.27 -8.19 2.86
C GLN A 200 17.99 -9.70 2.70
N ALA A 201 17.32 -10.32 3.67
CA ALA A 201 16.95 -11.73 3.58
C ALA A 201 16.04 -12.01 2.37
N ASP A 202 15.08 -11.13 2.09
CA ASP A 202 14.21 -11.22 0.91
C ASP A 202 15.02 -11.07 -0.39
N LEU A 203 15.94 -10.11 -0.46
CA LEU A 203 16.82 -9.94 -1.63
C LEU A 203 17.73 -11.14 -1.86
N ASP A 204 18.33 -11.68 -0.81
CA ASP A 204 19.16 -12.87 -0.87
C ASP A 204 18.35 -14.09 -1.34
N SER A 205 17.08 -14.19 -0.93
CA SER A 205 16.14 -15.24 -1.37
C SER A 205 15.69 -15.05 -2.83
N VAL A 206 15.50 -13.82 -3.30
CA VAL A 206 15.12 -13.55 -4.70
C VAL A 206 16.29 -13.69 -5.65
N LEU A 207 17.51 -13.34 -5.23
CA LEU A 207 18.73 -13.46 -6.04
C LEU A 207 19.41 -14.83 -5.91
N GLY A 208 19.03 -15.61 -4.88
CA GLY A 208 19.40 -17.00 -4.68
C GLY A 208 18.60 -17.99 -5.53
N ASP A 209 19.18 -19.18 -5.70
CA ASP A 209 18.68 -20.44 -6.27
C ASP A 209 17.71 -20.39 -7.47
N THR A 210 18.21 -20.93 -8.59
CA THR A 210 17.58 -21.28 -9.88
C THR A 210 16.05 -21.35 -9.85
N ILE A 211 15.39 -20.22 -10.11
CA ILE A 211 13.92 -20.13 -10.29
C ILE A 211 13.54 -20.37 -11.76
N LEU A 212 14.45 -20.04 -12.68
CA LEU A 212 14.26 -20.19 -14.12
C LEU A 212 15.02 -21.43 -14.57
N PRO A 213 14.33 -22.49 -15.01
CA PRO A 213 14.96 -23.67 -15.60
C PRO A 213 15.93 -23.26 -16.71
N ASP A 214 17.08 -23.91 -16.78
CA ASP A 214 18.10 -23.73 -17.84
C ASP A 214 18.77 -22.35 -17.96
N GLU A 215 18.50 -21.41 -17.05
CA GLU A 215 19.11 -20.07 -17.06
C GLU A 215 20.19 -19.90 -15.98
N ARG A 216 21.47 -19.85 -16.39
CA ARG A 216 22.59 -19.57 -15.47
C ARG A 216 22.56 -18.13 -14.96
N PHE A 217 22.45 -17.93 -13.64
CA PHE A 217 22.48 -16.62 -13.00
C PHE A 217 23.73 -16.45 -12.14
N ASP A 218 24.63 -15.54 -12.52
CA ASP A 218 25.74 -15.11 -11.67
C ASP A 218 25.22 -14.08 -10.68
N ARG A 219 25.13 -14.51 -9.42
CA ARG A 219 24.61 -13.68 -8.33
C ARG A 219 25.38 -12.38 -8.17
N ALA A 220 26.71 -12.39 -8.32
CA ALA A 220 27.52 -11.20 -8.12
C ALA A 220 27.25 -10.15 -9.21
N ILE A 221 27.11 -10.59 -10.47
CA ILE A 221 26.74 -9.68 -11.57
C ILE A 221 25.31 -9.16 -11.38
N GLY A 222 24.38 -10.04 -11.00
CA GLY A 222 22.98 -9.66 -10.75
C GLY A 222 22.84 -8.63 -9.63
N GLU A 223 23.54 -8.82 -8.51
CA GLU A 223 23.61 -7.88 -7.40
C GLU A 223 24.25 -6.55 -7.83
N ALA A 224 25.34 -6.58 -8.59
CA ALA A 224 25.99 -5.36 -9.08
C ALA A 224 25.08 -4.56 -10.02
N VAL A 225 24.40 -5.21 -10.95
CA VAL A 225 23.41 -4.56 -11.84
C VAL A 225 22.25 -4.00 -11.04
N LEU A 226 21.67 -4.77 -10.11
CA LEU A 226 20.57 -4.32 -9.27
C LEU A 226 20.97 -3.09 -8.44
N LYS A 227 22.17 -3.09 -7.85
CA LYS A 227 22.72 -1.97 -7.10
C LYS A 227 22.86 -0.71 -7.96
N GLU A 228 23.40 -0.83 -9.17
CA GLU A 228 23.58 0.32 -10.08
C GLU A 228 22.26 0.94 -10.55
N LEU A 229 21.18 0.13 -10.59
CA LEU A 229 19.83 0.60 -10.90
C LEU A 229 19.17 1.26 -9.69
N LEU A 230 19.21 0.60 -8.53
CA LEU A 230 18.39 0.95 -7.38
C LEU A 230 19.06 1.92 -6.39
N THR A 231 20.29 2.33 -6.65
CA THR A 231 20.91 3.49 -5.98
C THR A 231 20.61 4.83 -6.68
N VAL A 232 19.92 4.80 -7.82
CA VAL A 232 19.39 5.97 -8.53
C VAL A 232 17.94 5.65 -8.96
N PRO A 233 17.03 5.44 -8.00
CA PRO A 233 15.67 4.98 -8.29
C PRO A 233 14.90 6.04 -9.09
N GLY A 234 14.16 5.62 -10.13
CA GLY A 234 13.52 6.52 -11.09
C GLY A 234 14.44 7.07 -12.17
N GLY A 235 15.72 6.71 -12.16
CA GLY A 235 16.68 7.11 -13.19
C GLY A 235 16.36 6.51 -14.57
N ILE A 236 16.61 7.28 -15.63
CA ILE A 236 16.55 6.80 -17.02
C ILE A 236 17.70 5.82 -17.27
N LEU A 237 17.36 4.62 -17.77
CA LEU A 237 18.32 3.56 -18.00
C LEU A 237 19.49 4.01 -18.90
N ASN A 238 20.71 3.71 -18.45
CA ASN A 238 21.93 3.89 -19.20
C ASN A 238 22.79 2.63 -19.11
N VAL A 239 22.51 1.66 -19.98
CA VAL A 239 23.20 0.37 -20.05
C VAL A 239 24.72 0.54 -20.17
N LYS A 240 25.18 1.51 -20.99
CA LYS A 240 26.60 1.78 -21.18
C LYS A 240 27.28 2.19 -19.87
N ARG A 241 26.70 3.15 -19.13
CA ARG A 241 27.21 3.59 -17.83
C ARG A 241 27.35 2.40 -16.86
N ILE A 242 26.30 1.57 -16.78
CA ILE A 242 26.30 0.40 -15.88
C ILE A 242 27.38 -0.59 -16.31
N SER A 243 27.49 -0.88 -17.61
CA SER A 243 28.49 -1.78 -18.20
C SER A 243 29.91 -1.34 -17.85
N ASP A 244 30.19 -0.04 -17.99
CA ASP A 244 31.49 0.56 -17.67
C ASP A 244 31.79 0.45 -16.16
N THR A 245 30.81 0.75 -15.29
CA THR A 245 30.97 0.68 -13.82
C THR A 245 31.26 -0.73 -13.35
N ILE A 246 30.48 -1.72 -13.79
CA ILE A 246 30.61 -3.12 -13.32
C ILE A 246 31.62 -3.93 -14.13
N ARG A 247 32.25 -3.33 -15.15
CA ARG A 247 33.22 -3.95 -16.07
C ARG A 247 32.65 -5.22 -16.74
N SER A 248 31.45 -5.10 -17.29
CA SER A 248 30.76 -6.17 -18.02
C SER A 248 30.29 -5.68 -19.39
N THR A 249 29.85 -6.60 -20.26
CA THR A 249 29.36 -6.23 -21.60
C THR A 249 27.93 -5.68 -21.53
N ALA A 250 27.55 -4.81 -22.47
CA ALA A 250 26.17 -4.30 -22.57
C ALA A 250 25.14 -5.44 -22.72
N VAL A 251 25.45 -6.47 -23.51
CA VAL A 251 24.61 -7.66 -23.68
C VAL A 251 24.42 -8.39 -22.36
N THR A 252 25.48 -8.52 -21.56
CA THR A 252 25.38 -9.10 -20.22
C THR A 252 24.48 -8.26 -19.33
N VAL A 253 24.71 -6.94 -19.25
CA VAL A 253 23.88 -6.04 -18.42
C VAL A 253 22.41 -6.10 -18.82
N GLU A 254 22.10 -6.02 -20.11
CA GLU A 254 20.72 -6.13 -20.62
C GLU A 254 20.08 -7.46 -20.27
N ARG A 255 20.82 -8.56 -20.36
CA ARG A 255 20.37 -9.88 -19.93
C ARG A 255 20.00 -9.87 -18.44
N TYR A 256 20.85 -9.33 -17.57
CA TYR A 256 20.56 -9.26 -16.13
C TYR A 256 19.38 -8.35 -15.81
N ILE A 257 19.25 -7.21 -16.49
CA ILE A 257 18.06 -6.35 -16.35
C ILE A 257 16.80 -7.13 -16.72
N SER A 258 16.81 -7.85 -17.85
CA SER A 258 15.69 -8.70 -18.29
C SER A 258 15.34 -9.77 -17.25
N ILE A 259 16.34 -10.41 -16.63
CA ILE A 259 16.12 -11.36 -15.53
C ILE A 259 15.47 -10.68 -14.33
N LEU A 260 15.99 -9.54 -13.87
CA LEU A 260 15.46 -8.80 -12.72
C LEU A 260 14.01 -8.34 -12.95
N MET A 261 13.68 -7.93 -14.18
CA MET A 261 12.31 -7.60 -14.58
C MET A 261 11.40 -8.83 -14.59
N ARG A 262 11.85 -9.97 -15.14
CA ARG A 262 11.09 -11.24 -15.10
C ARG A 262 10.90 -11.77 -13.69
N ARG A 263 11.73 -11.36 -12.73
CA ARG A 263 11.60 -11.62 -11.29
C ARG A 263 10.82 -10.54 -10.54
N PHE A 264 10.22 -9.57 -11.25
CA PHE A 264 9.39 -8.51 -10.68
C PHE A 264 10.10 -7.64 -9.64
N LEU A 265 11.42 -7.45 -9.77
CA LEU A 265 12.18 -6.56 -8.87
C LEU A 265 12.16 -5.10 -9.32
N LEU A 266 11.79 -4.85 -10.58
CA LEU A 266 11.86 -3.55 -11.23
C LEU A 266 10.52 -3.21 -11.88
N ILE A 267 10.13 -1.94 -11.79
CA ILE A 267 9.10 -1.32 -12.62
C ILE A 267 9.83 -0.49 -13.68
N ALA A 268 9.49 -0.70 -14.94
CA ALA A 268 10.03 0.10 -16.04
C ALA A 268 8.92 0.96 -16.63
N LEU A 269 9.12 2.28 -16.63
CA LEU A 269 8.25 3.23 -17.31
C LEU A 269 8.90 3.59 -18.66
N PRO A 270 8.36 3.14 -19.80
CA PRO A 270 8.85 3.55 -21.10
C PRO A 270 8.51 5.03 -21.37
N ASN A 271 9.27 5.67 -22.26
CA ASN A 271 8.99 7.04 -22.65
C ASN A 271 7.81 7.07 -23.63
N LEU A 272 6.72 7.75 -23.26
CA LEU A 272 5.50 7.91 -24.05
C LEU A 272 5.76 8.47 -25.46
N ARG A 273 6.81 9.27 -25.65
CA ARG A 273 7.19 9.83 -26.96
C ARG A 273 7.72 8.78 -27.93
N THR A 274 8.19 7.64 -27.42
CA THR A 274 8.73 6.58 -28.25
C THR A 274 7.57 5.84 -28.92
N ALA A 275 7.67 5.64 -30.24
CA ALA A 275 6.66 4.86 -30.98
C ALA A 275 6.45 3.50 -30.31
N PRO A 276 5.21 2.97 -30.20
CA PRO A 276 4.94 1.70 -29.52
C PRO A 276 5.85 0.54 -29.97
N SER A 277 6.16 0.46 -31.26
CA SER A 277 7.08 -0.56 -31.84
C SER A 277 8.57 -0.36 -31.52
N ARG A 278 8.94 0.78 -30.93
CA ARG A 278 10.31 1.17 -30.56
C ARG A 278 10.46 1.43 -29.07
N GLN A 279 9.40 1.24 -28.28
CA GLN A 279 9.43 1.30 -26.81
C GLN A 279 10.23 0.10 -26.29
N THR A 280 11.55 0.23 -26.39
CA THR A 280 12.50 -0.71 -25.79
C THR A 280 12.83 -0.25 -24.39
N PHE A 281 13.26 -1.18 -23.53
CA PHE A 281 13.70 -0.87 -22.18
C PHE A 281 14.94 0.03 -22.12
N THR A 282 15.67 0.19 -23.24
CA THR A 282 16.96 0.88 -23.32
C THR A 282 16.97 2.34 -22.83
N ARG A 283 15.80 2.97 -22.70
CA ARG A 283 15.62 4.33 -22.18
C ARG A 283 14.43 4.45 -21.21
N ALA A 284 13.96 3.36 -20.62
CA ALA A 284 12.91 3.43 -19.62
C ALA A 284 13.43 4.10 -18.32
N LYS A 285 12.55 4.79 -17.59
CA LYS A 285 12.80 5.06 -16.16
C LYS A 285 12.67 3.74 -15.40
N ILE A 286 13.64 3.45 -14.53
CA ILE A 286 13.65 2.22 -13.74
C ILE A 286 13.40 2.56 -12.28
N HIS A 287 12.28 2.07 -11.75
CA HIS A 287 11.95 2.16 -10.34
C HIS A 287 12.12 0.77 -9.69
N PRO A 288 12.44 0.70 -8.39
CA PRO A 288 12.29 -0.54 -7.66
C PRO A 288 10.81 -0.95 -7.63
N ILE A 289 10.53 -2.25 -7.49
CA ILE A 289 9.18 -2.71 -7.14
C ILE A 289 8.72 -2.19 -5.77
N ASP A 290 9.68 -1.85 -4.90
CA ASP A 290 9.47 -1.32 -3.56
C ASP A 290 10.64 -0.43 -3.10
N THR A 291 10.34 0.72 -2.50
CA THR A 291 11.38 1.65 -2.03
C THR A 291 12.26 1.10 -0.91
N SER A 292 11.82 0.10 -0.15
CA SER A 292 12.63 -0.52 0.91
C SER A 292 13.94 -1.09 0.37
N ILE A 293 13.90 -1.65 -0.85
CA ILE A 293 15.05 -2.22 -1.55
C ILE A 293 16.07 -1.13 -1.88
N SER A 294 15.60 0.00 -2.42
CA SER A 294 16.48 1.13 -2.76
C SER A 294 17.05 1.79 -1.51
N ALA A 295 16.23 1.95 -0.46
CA ALA A 295 16.68 2.46 0.84
C ALA A 295 17.82 1.59 1.43
N GLU A 296 17.68 0.27 1.38
CA GLU A 296 18.73 -0.65 1.83
C GLU A 296 19.98 -0.59 0.95
N MET A 297 19.83 -0.57 -0.38
CA MET A 297 20.97 -0.49 -1.31
C MET A 297 21.76 0.83 -1.17
N LEU A 298 21.06 1.95 -0.96
CA LEU A 298 21.66 3.23 -0.64
C LEU A 298 22.45 3.15 0.68
N LYS A 299 21.84 2.57 1.73
CA LYS A 299 22.49 2.43 3.05
C LYS A 299 23.75 1.58 2.98
N ARG A 300 23.71 0.44 2.28
CA ARG A 300 24.88 -0.41 2.03
C ARG A 300 25.95 0.25 1.17
N SER A 301 25.57 1.27 0.40
CA SER A 301 26.49 2.11 -0.37
C SER A 301 27.04 3.29 0.44
N GLY A 302 26.78 3.33 1.76
CA GLY A 302 27.24 4.39 2.65
C GLY A 302 26.45 5.70 2.53
N LYS A 303 25.27 5.67 1.91
CA LYS A 303 24.40 6.84 1.73
C LYS A 303 23.12 6.67 2.54
N ASP A 304 22.63 7.74 3.14
CA ASP A 304 21.30 7.77 3.72
C ASP A 304 20.44 8.77 2.92
N PHE A 305 19.31 8.31 2.39
CA PHE A 305 18.42 9.17 1.60
C PHE A 305 17.82 10.30 2.44
N ARG A 306 17.84 10.19 3.78
CA ARG A 306 17.34 11.22 4.69
C ARG A 306 18.24 12.44 4.74
N ASP A 307 19.53 12.25 4.48
CA ASP A 307 20.56 13.28 4.61
C ASP A 307 20.80 14.04 3.28
N ASP A 308 20.31 13.50 2.16
CA ASP A 308 20.49 14.08 0.81
C ASP A 308 19.13 14.38 0.15
N PRO A 309 18.76 15.67 -0.05
CA PRO A 309 17.49 16.04 -0.68
C PRO A 309 17.29 15.52 -2.10
N VAL A 310 18.37 15.28 -2.86
CA VAL A 310 18.30 14.76 -4.23
C VAL A 310 17.92 13.29 -4.18
N ILE A 311 18.64 12.50 -3.37
CA ILE A 311 18.35 11.06 -3.19
C ILE A 311 16.96 10.87 -2.57
N PHE A 312 16.57 11.73 -1.62
CA PHE A 312 15.21 11.76 -1.08
C PHE A 312 14.18 11.94 -2.19
N GLY A 313 14.41 12.89 -3.11
CA GLY A 313 13.53 13.16 -4.25
C GLY A 313 13.40 11.96 -5.19
N GLU A 314 14.51 11.35 -5.58
CA GLU A 314 14.54 10.14 -6.44
C GLU A 314 13.79 8.97 -5.80
N LEU A 315 14.00 8.73 -4.50
CA LEU A 315 13.30 7.68 -3.77
C LEU A 315 11.81 8.00 -3.61
N PHE A 316 11.47 9.26 -3.37
CA PHE A 316 10.09 9.74 -3.23
C PHE A 316 9.31 9.61 -4.54
N GLU A 317 9.91 9.92 -5.68
CA GLU A 317 9.33 9.64 -7.00
C GLU A 317 8.96 8.16 -7.14
N SER A 318 9.89 7.27 -6.78
CA SER A 318 9.65 5.83 -6.82
C SER A 318 8.59 5.38 -5.82
N PHE A 319 8.51 6.00 -4.64
CA PHE A 319 7.45 5.73 -3.68
C PHE A 319 6.07 6.05 -4.23
N VAL A 320 5.91 7.21 -4.90
CA VAL A 320 4.66 7.61 -5.57
C VAL A 320 4.30 6.61 -6.67
N VAL A 321 5.28 6.20 -7.49
CA VAL A 321 5.08 5.15 -8.51
C VAL A 321 4.63 3.83 -7.86
N ASN A 322 5.21 3.44 -6.72
CA ASN A 322 4.80 2.26 -5.96
C ASN A 322 3.41 2.38 -5.32
N GLN A 323 2.81 3.59 -5.23
CA GLN A 323 1.43 3.74 -4.78
C GLN A 323 0.42 3.70 -5.94
N ILE A 324 0.78 4.22 -7.12
CA ILE A 324 -0.17 4.40 -8.22
C ILE A 324 -0.16 3.22 -9.19
N VAL A 325 1.03 2.77 -9.64
CA VAL A 325 1.14 1.74 -10.68
C VAL A 325 0.55 0.39 -10.26
N PRO A 326 0.72 -0.09 -9.01
CA PRO A 326 0.06 -1.32 -8.58
C PRO A 326 -1.46 -1.29 -8.69
N GLU A 327 -2.08 -0.12 -8.49
CA GLU A 327 -3.53 -0.01 -8.47
C GLU A 327 -4.17 -0.01 -9.86
N ILE A 328 -3.37 0.16 -10.92
CA ILE A 328 -3.80 -0.09 -12.31
C ILE A 328 -4.37 -1.50 -12.47
N GLN A 329 -3.85 -2.49 -11.73
CA GLN A 329 -4.24 -3.89 -11.85
C GLN A 329 -5.67 -4.15 -11.36
N TRP A 330 -6.22 -3.24 -10.56
CA TRP A 330 -7.55 -3.36 -9.98
C TRP A 330 -8.39 -2.07 -10.14
N SER A 331 -7.97 -1.18 -11.03
CA SER A 331 -8.78 -0.06 -11.50
C SER A 331 -9.75 -0.48 -12.59
N GLU A 332 -10.81 0.30 -12.78
CA GLU A 332 -11.80 0.03 -13.83
C GLU A 332 -11.21 0.28 -15.22
N ARG A 333 -10.42 1.36 -15.35
CA ARG A 333 -9.85 1.82 -16.63
C ARG A 333 -8.63 1.02 -17.09
N ARG A 334 -7.81 0.51 -16.16
CA ARG A 334 -6.53 -0.16 -16.45
C ARG A 334 -5.64 0.59 -17.47
N PRO A 335 -5.27 1.86 -17.20
CA PRO A 335 -4.44 2.64 -18.10
C PRO A 335 -3.03 2.05 -18.25
N ASP A 336 -2.38 2.36 -19.37
CA ASP A 336 -0.95 2.11 -19.55
C ASP A 336 -0.13 3.19 -18.85
N ALA A 337 1.02 2.81 -18.29
CA ALA A 337 1.90 3.71 -17.53
C ALA A 337 3.21 4.02 -18.27
N PHE A 338 3.55 5.30 -18.33
CA PHE A 338 4.75 5.82 -19.01
C PHE A 338 5.41 6.90 -18.16
N TYR A 339 6.57 7.38 -18.59
CA TYR A 339 7.03 8.74 -18.29
C TYR A 339 7.07 9.53 -19.60
N TRP A 340 7.21 10.85 -19.53
CA TRP A 340 7.38 11.68 -20.73
C TRP A 340 8.53 12.65 -20.58
N ARG A 341 9.33 12.80 -21.64
CA ARG A 341 10.45 13.75 -21.65
C ARG A 341 10.74 14.26 -23.06
N GLU A 342 10.89 15.57 -23.19
CA GLU A 342 11.32 16.23 -24.42
C GLU A 342 12.79 15.91 -24.76
N PRO A 343 13.18 16.00 -26.03
CA PRO A 343 14.59 16.07 -26.38
C PRO A 343 15.15 17.47 -26.05
N GLY A 344 16.47 17.59 -25.84
CA GLY A 344 17.14 18.88 -25.72
C GLY A 344 17.97 19.02 -24.44
N ARG A 345 18.55 20.22 -24.25
CA ARG A 345 19.44 20.54 -23.12
C ARG A 345 18.69 20.85 -21.82
N THR A 346 17.50 21.42 -21.92
CA THR A 346 16.60 21.72 -20.79
C THR A 346 15.24 21.08 -21.08
N PRO A 347 15.18 19.74 -21.15
CA PRO A 347 13.96 19.07 -21.54
C PRO A 347 12.93 19.21 -20.43
N LYS A 348 11.68 19.48 -20.81
CA LYS A 348 10.57 19.30 -19.91
C LYS A 348 10.30 17.81 -19.73
N GLU A 349 9.85 17.46 -18.54
CA GLU A 349 9.66 16.08 -18.11
C GLU A 349 8.35 15.97 -17.31
N VAL A 350 7.74 14.79 -17.36
CA VAL A 350 6.63 14.36 -16.51
C VAL A 350 6.98 12.97 -16.01
N ASP A 351 7.01 12.79 -14.69
CA ASP A 351 7.53 11.58 -14.04
C ASP A 351 6.68 10.34 -14.29
N LEU A 352 5.34 10.49 -14.26
CA LEU A 352 4.39 9.41 -14.54
C LEU A 352 3.24 9.94 -15.41
N VAL A 353 2.91 9.20 -16.47
CA VAL A 353 1.79 9.50 -17.37
C VAL A 353 0.97 8.23 -17.51
N LEU A 354 -0.30 8.32 -17.14
CA LEU A 354 -1.29 7.26 -17.34
C LEU A 354 -2.07 7.55 -18.63
N VAL A 355 -2.24 6.56 -19.48
CA VAL A 355 -2.88 6.69 -20.80
C VAL A 355 -4.01 5.66 -20.95
N HIS A 356 -5.20 6.13 -21.34
CA HIS A 356 -6.36 5.27 -21.64
C HIS A 356 -7.25 5.95 -22.68
N ASP A 357 -7.62 5.23 -23.74
CA ASP A 357 -8.52 5.71 -24.81
C ASP A 357 -8.22 7.15 -25.29
N ASP A 358 -6.94 7.44 -25.54
CA ASP A 358 -6.36 8.74 -25.94
C ASP A 358 -6.32 9.86 -24.88
N GLU A 359 -6.97 9.68 -23.73
CA GLU A 359 -6.84 10.59 -22.59
C GLU A 359 -5.57 10.31 -21.77
N VAL A 360 -5.01 11.38 -21.21
CA VAL A 360 -3.84 11.29 -20.31
C VAL A 360 -4.08 11.93 -18.96
N VAL A 361 -3.62 11.25 -17.91
CA VAL A 361 -3.41 11.82 -16.58
C VAL A 361 -1.90 11.97 -16.37
N ALA A 362 -1.44 13.20 -16.18
CA ALA A 362 -0.03 13.52 -16.02
C ALA A 362 0.32 13.80 -14.57
N ILE A 363 1.41 13.22 -14.09
CA ILE A 363 1.82 13.27 -12.69
C ILE A 363 3.30 13.66 -12.62
N GLU A 364 3.57 14.78 -11.96
CA GLU A 364 4.91 15.26 -11.61
C GLU A 364 5.13 15.05 -10.11
N VAL A 365 6.34 14.68 -9.69
CA VAL A 365 6.67 14.48 -8.28
C VAL A 365 7.65 15.54 -7.79
N LYS A 366 7.37 16.14 -6.62
CA LYS A 366 8.22 17.15 -5.98
C LYS A 366 8.41 16.83 -4.51
N SER A 367 9.66 16.62 -4.08
CA SER A 367 9.97 16.40 -2.66
C SER A 367 9.89 17.65 -1.78
N ASN A 368 9.65 18.83 -2.37
CA ASN A 368 9.50 20.09 -1.65
C ASN A 368 8.10 20.23 -1.02
N GLN A 369 8.03 20.90 0.13
CA GLN A 369 6.76 21.20 0.82
C GLN A 369 5.95 22.35 0.20
N LYS A 370 6.53 23.08 -0.76
CA LYS A 370 5.84 24.18 -1.45
C LYS A 370 5.89 23.89 -2.94
N VAL A 371 4.74 24.03 -3.58
CA VAL A 371 4.58 23.90 -5.03
C VAL A 371 4.42 25.29 -5.63
N LYS A 372 5.07 25.50 -6.77
CA LYS A 372 4.98 26.72 -7.58
C LYS A 372 4.35 26.40 -8.93
N ARG A 373 3.93 27.43 -9.67
CA ARG A 373 3.33 27.25 -11.00
C ARG A 373 4.30 26.60 -11.99
N GLU A 374 5.60 26.86 -11.84
CA GLU A 374 6.63 26.30 -12.71
C GLU A 374 6.78 24.78 -12.56
N ASP A 375 6.34 24.21 -11.44
CA ASP A 375 6.34 22.74 -11.23
C ASP A 375 5.36 22.04 -12.18
N PHE A 376 4.40 22.75 -12.77
CA PHE A 376 3.49 22.22 -13.80
C PHE A 376 4.03 22.39 -15.23
N ALA A 377 5.22 22.95 -15.43
CA ALA A 377 5.73 23.26 -16.77
C ALA A 377 5.82 22.03 -17.68
N GLY A 378 6.19 20.88 -17.12
CA GLY A 378 6.21 19.59 -17.84
C GLY A 378 4.83 19.12 -18.26
N ILE A 379 3.89 19.14 -17.31
CA ILE A 379 2.48 18.80 -17.55
C ILE A 379 1.88 19.71 -18.62
N ALA A 380 2.14 21.02 -18.55
CA ALA A 380 1.66 21.99 -19.53
C ALA A 380 2.20 21.69 -20.94
N ALA A 381 3.48 21.34 -21.07
CA ALA A 381 4.04 20.97 -22.37
C ALA A 381 3.51 19.64 -22.91
N LEU A 382 3.28 18.65 -22.05
CA LEU A 382 2.63 17.41 -22.46
C LEU A 382 1.21 17.67 -22.98
N ALA A 383 0.47 18.58 -22.35
CA ALA A 383 -0.89 18.96 -22.76
C ALA A 383 -0.96 19.63 -24.15
N GLU A 384 0.14 20.17 -24.67
CA GLU A 384 0.21 20.69 -26.05
C GLU A 384 0.16 19.57 -27.11
N HIS A 385 0.46 18.33 -26.70
CA HIS A 385 0.62 17.19 -27.61
C HIS A 385 -0.36 16.04 -27.36
N LYS A 386 -1.09 16.05 -26.22
CA LYS A 386 -1.95 14.95 -25.76
C LYS A 386 -3.25 15.49 -25.18
N ASN A 387 -4.32 14.68 -25.23
CA ASN A 387 -5.60 15.03 -24.64
C ASN A 387 -5.54 14.90 -23.10
N MET A 388 -5.18 15.99 -22.43
CA MET A 388 -5.00 16.01 -20.97
C MET A 388 -6.36 16.02 -20.24
N LYS A 389 -6.65 14.92 -19.53
CA LYS A 389 -7.79 14.81 -18.62
C LYS A 389 -7.51 15.57 -17.31
N ARG A 390 -6.39 15.27 -16.66
CA ARG A 390 -5.94 15.89 -15.40
C ARG A 390 -4.42 15.95 -15.30
N GLY A 391 -3.92 16.93 -14.56
CA GLY A 391 -2.51 17.10 -14.22
C GLY A 391 -2.32 17.22 -12.70
N TYR A 392 -1.38 16.47 -12.15
CA TYR A 392 -1.11 16.44 -10.71
C TYR A 392 0.37 16.70 -10.42
N VAL A 393 0.63 17.57 -9.44
CA VAL A 393 1.94 17.62 -8.77
C VAL A 393 1.79 16.93 -7.43
N ILE A 394 2.40 15.77 -7.25
CA ILE A 394 2.42 15.06 -5.96
C ILE A 394 3.60 15.57 -5.14
N TYR A 395 3.34 16.02 -3.92
CA TYR A 395 4.37 16.70 -3.11
C TYR A 395 4.31 16.38 -1.61
N THR A 396 5.27 16.90 -0.85
CA THR A 396 5.46 16.59 0.58
C THR A 396 4.88 17.62 1.55
N GLY A 397 4.13 18.61 1.05
CA GLY A 397 3.39 19.54 1.90
C GLY A 397 2.07 18.94 2.36
N ASP A 398 1.17 19.81 2.81
CA ASP A 398 0.03 19.42 3.63
C ASP A 398 -1.34 19.69 3.01
N LYS A 399 -1.46 20.53 1.98
CA LYS A 399 -2.75 20.95 1.43
C LYS A 399 -2.95 20.57 -0.02
N ILE A 400 -4.18 20.24 -0.40
CA ILE A 400 -4.52 20.17 -1.81
C ILE A 400 -4.64 21.59 -2.37
N LEU A 401 -3.91 21.89 -3.44
CA LEU A 401 -3.91 23.21 -4.08
C LEU A 401 -4.41 23.11 -5.52
N LYS A 402 -5.31 24.01 -5.91
CA LYS A 402 -5.86 24.06 -7.28
C LYS A 402 -5.08 25.05 -8.15
N PHE A 403 -4.62 24.59 -9.32
CA PHE A 403 -3.83 25.35 -10.30
C PHE A 403 -4.55 25.49 -11.66
N GLY A 404 -5.88 25.63 -11.62
CA GLY A 404 -6.73 25.71 -12.82
C GLY A 404 -7.86 24.70 -12.73
N GLU A 405 -8.57 24.47 -13.84
CA GLU A 405 -9.71 23.54 -13.85
C GLU A 405 -9.30 22.06 -13.77
N ARG A 406 -8.13 21.72 -14.30
CA ARG A 406 -7.66 20.33 -14.45
C ARG A 406 -6.33 20.05 -13.76
N MET A 407 -5.75 21.02 -13.05
CA MET A 407 -4.42 20.92 -12.46
C MET A 407 -4.48 21.09 -10.95
N PHE A 408 -3.88 20.16 -10.21
CA PHE A 408 -3.88 20.15 -8.76
C PHE A 408 -2.50 19.78 -8.21
N ALA A 409 -2.11 20.34 -7.08
CA ALA A 409 -1.02 19.80 -6.27
C ALA A 409 -1.62 19.00 -5.12
N LEU A 410 -1.20 17.75 -4.96
CA LEU A 410 -1.71 16.85 -3.92
C LEU A 410 -0.58 16.51 -2.95
N PRO A 411 -0.78 16.70 -1.63
CA PRO A 411 0.04 16.03 -0.63
C PRO A 411 0.04 14.53 -0.93
N VAL A 412 1.19 13.88 -0.83
CA VAL A 412 1.28 12.45 -1.14
C VAL A 412 0.28 11.59 -0.36
N SER A 413 -0.06 12.00 0.86
CA SER A 413 -1.05 11.29 1.69
C SER A 413 -2.47 11.29 1.12
N ALA A 414 -2.84 12.29 0.32
CA ALA A 414 -4.14 12.34 -0.33
C ALA A 414 -4.35 11.16 -1.30
N LEU A 415 -3.29 10.47 -1.72
CA LEU A 415 -3.39 9.27 -2.56
C LEU A 415 -4.05 8.09 -1.84
N TRP A 416 -3.99 8.05 -0.50
CA TRP A 416 -4.51 6.94 0.30
C TRP A 416 -5.46 7.34 1.43
N ASP A 417 -5.54 8.61 1.76
CA ASP A 417 -6.50 9.15 2.72
C ASP A 417 -7.90 9.19 2.11
N GLU A 418 -8.91 8.78 2.88
CA GLU A 418 -10.32 8.81 2.46
C GLU A 418 -10.79 10.24 2.17
N LYS A 419 -10.20 11.24 2.85
CA LYS A 419 -10.52 12.67 2.64
C LYS A 419 -9.72 13.31 1.52
N GLY A 420 -8.88 12.58 0.80
CA GLY A 420 -8.10 13.15 -0.31
C GLY A 420 -8.96 13.58 -1.51
N PHE A 421 -10.13 12.97 -1.66
CA PHE A 421 -11.08 13.22 -2.75
C PHE A 421 -12.50 13.27 -2.19
N ILE A 422 -13.34 14.12 -2.77
CA ILE A 422 -14.76 14.26 -2.44
C ILE A 422 -15.52 13.05 -2.98
N GLU A 423 -16.41 12.48 -2.16
CA GLU A 423 -17.36 11.45 -2.60
C GLU A 423 -18.55 12.11 -3.32
N ASP A 424 -18.81 11.72 -4.59
CA ASP A 424 -19.99 12.19 -5.32
C ASP A 424 -21.28 11.62 -4.68
N GLU A 425 -22.19 12.49 -4.24
CA GLU A 425 -23.46 12.10 -3.60
C GLU A 425 -24.53 11.54 -4.58
N THR A 426 -24.25 11.26 -5.85
CA THR A 426 -25.28 10.85 -6.83
C THR A 426 -24.98 9.54 -7.57
N GLU A 427 -25.52 8.43 -7.05
CA GLU A 427 -26.56 7.60 -7.70
C GLU A 427 -27.05 6.53 -6.70
N GLY A 428 -28.35 6.59 -6.37
CA GLY A 428 -28.91 6.00 -5.17
C GLY A 428 -29.17 4.49 -5.22
N ASN A 429 -28.92 3.81 -4.10
CA ASN A 429 -30.00 3.26 -3.28
C ASN A 429 -29.50 2.90 -1.86
N SER A 430 -29.43 3.88 -0.98
CA SER A 430 -29.59 3.68 0.47
C SER A 430 -29.86 5.04 1.11
N GLY A 431 -31.13 5.47 1.04
CA GLY A 431 -31.61 6.56 1.88
C GLY A 431 -31.40 6.18 3.35
N ASN A 432 -31.03 7.19 4.15
CA ASN A 432 -30.84 7.21 5.61
C ASN A 432 -29.40 7.05 6.15
N ALA A 433 -28.42 7.79 5.62
CA ALA A 433 -27.15 8.00 6.32
C ALA A 433 -26.72 9.47 6.50
N LEU A 434 -27.31 10.43 5.77
CA LEU A 434 -26.90 11.85 5.78
C LEU A 434 -27.92 12.79 6.47
N GLN A 435 -28.62 12.30 7.50
CA GLN A 435 -29.47 13.15 8.36
C GLN A 435 -29.12 13.12 9.85
N PHE A 436 -28.05 12.43 10.26
CA PHE A 436 -27.68 12.34 11.69
C PHE A 436 -26.39 13.06 12.10
N SER A 437 -25.68 13.72 11.18
CA SER A 437 -24.47 14.51 11.53
C SER A 437 -24.75 15.98 11.85
N ASN A 438 -25.86 16.56 11.39
CA ASN A 438 -26.19 17.99 11.63
C ASN A 438 -27.31 18.24 12.64
N ALA A 439 -27.91 17.20 13.24
CA ALA A 439 -28.95 17.36 14.27
C ALA A 439 -28.42 17.21 15.71
N TYR A 440 -27.20 16.69 15.91
CA TYR A 440 -26.61 16.52 17.24
C TYR A 440 -25.77 17.71 17.72
N GLN A 441 -25.34 18.59 16.81
CA GLN A 441 -24.59 19.82 17.17
C GLN A 441 -25.50 21.02 17.51
N GLN A 442 -26.81 20.93 17.25
CA GLN A 442 -27.73 22.06 17.48
C GLN A 442 -28.70 21.89 18.65
N SER A 443 -28.70 20.75 19.36
CA SER A 443 -29.57 20.54 20.53
C SER A 443 -28.85 20.58 21.89
N LEU A 444 -27.58 21.00 21.94
CA LEU A 444 -26.83 21.22 23.20
C LEU A 444 -26.59 22.69 23.53
N VAL A 445 -27.20 23.61 22.78
CA VAL A 445 -27.26 25.04 23.10
C VAL A 445 -28.72 25.42 23.29
N LEU A 446 -29.32 25.01 24.41
CA LEU A 446 -30.56 25.57 24.99
C LEU A 446 -30.91 24.75 26.24
N GLU A 447 -30.28 25.07 27.37
CA GLU A 447 -30.89 25.11 28.72
C GLU A 447 -29.80 25.37 29.76
N SER A 448 -29.46 26.64 29.93
CA SER A 448 -28.90 27.14 31.18
C SER A 448 -29.09 28.65 31.26
N GLN A 449 -30.31 29.08 31.57
CA GLN A 449 -30.49 30.42 32.13
C GLN A 449 -31.49 30.41 33.28
N SER A 450 -30.95 30.47 34.50
CA SER A 450 -31.50 31.35 35.51
C SER A 450 -30.44 31.73 36.56
N ASN A 451 -29.95 32.96 36.43
CA ASN A 451 -29.45 33.89 37.45
C ASN A 451 -28.23 33.54 38.33
N ALA A 452 -27.09 34.18 38.04
CA ALA A 452 -26.44 35.15 38.94
C ALA A 452 -25.38 35.98 38.15
N LYS A 453 -25.21 37.23 38.57
CA LYS A 453 -24.48 38.34 37.92
C LYS A 453 -22.94 38.23 38.00
N GLU A 454 -22.28 38.81 36.97
CA GLU A 454 -21.00 39.56 36.95
C GLU A 454 -19.77 38.86 37.58
N VAL A 455 -18.60 38.65 36.94
CA VAL A 455 -17.69 39.53 36.18
C VAL A 455 -16.76 38.66 35.29
N GLN A 456 -16.25 39.27 34.22
CA GLN A 456 -15.37 38.77 33.15
C GLN A 456 -14.06 38.11 33.58
N GLU A 457 -13.75 36.96 32.95
CA GLU A 457 -12.44 36.59 32.38
C GLU A 457 -12.68 35.46 31.37
N GLU A 458 -12.48 35.72 30.07
CA GLU A 458 -12.61 34.74 28.99
C GLU A 458 -11.31 33.92 28.90
N GLU A 459 -11.29 32.72 29.49
CA GLU A 459 -10.32 31.69 29.14
C GLU A 459 -10.82 30.93 27.89
N GLU A 460 -10.08 31.00 26.78
CA GLU A 460 -10.27 30.14 25.61
C GLU A 460 -10.22 28.67 26.05
N MET A 461 -11.37 27.99 26.09
CA MET A 461 -11.44 26.58 26.46
C MET A 461 -10.88 25.72 25.32
N GLN A 462 -9.58 25.41 25.40
CA GLN A 462 -8.84 24.57 24.47
C GLN A 462 -9.47 23.16 24.42
N MET A 463 -10.03 22.76 23.27
CA MET A 463 -10.59 21.41 23.13
C MET A 463 -9.47 20.36 23.17
N PRO A 464 -9.62 19.29 23.98
CA PRO A 464 -8.57 18.29 24.14
C PRO A 464 -8.37 17.48 22.85
N ALA A 465 -7.11 17.17 22.53
CA ALA A 465 -6.73 16.42 21.34
C ALA A 465 -7.13 14.94 21.38
N ALA A 466 -7.34 14.40 22.59
CA ALA A 466 -7.83 13.04 22.82
C ALA A 466 -8.51 12.93 24.18
N ASN A 467 -9.40 11.93 24.33
CA ASN A 467 -10.02 11.54 25.58
C ASN A 467 -9.60 10.10 25.90
N ILE A 468 -8.77 9.92 26.91
CA ILE A 468 -8.19 8.64 27.29
C ILE A 468 -8.91 8.07 28.51
N PHE A 469 -9.38 6.82 28.40
CA PHE A 469 -9.86 6.02 29.52
C PHE A 469 -8.78 5.05 30.01
N LEU A 470 -8.39 5.13 31.28
CA LEU A 470 -7.49 4.15 31.89
C LEU A 470 -8.31 3.00 32.48
N SER A 471 -8.18 1.80 31.90
CA SER A 471 -8.74 0.57 32.49
C SER A 471 -7.64 -0.16 33.25
N TYR A 472 -7.79 -0.28 34.57
CA TYR A 472 -6.78 -0.91 35.43
C TYR A 472 -7.42 -1.51 36.69
N ARG A 473 -6.64 -2.28 37.46
CA ARG A 473 -7.07 -2.78 38.76
C ARG A 473 -6.48 -1.93 39.89
N HIS A 474 -7.34 -1.35 40.73
CA HIS A 474 -6.93 -0.53 41.89
C HIS A 474 -5.90 -1.24 42.76
N ALA A 475 -6.13 -2.51 43.14
CA ALA A 475 -5.20 -3.28 43.97
C ALA A 475 -3.80 -3.51 43.34
N ASP A 476 -3.66 -3.41 42.02
CA ASP A 476 -2.36 -3.50 41.34
C ASP A 476 -1.67 -2.14 41.29
N ASN A 477 -2.44 -1.07 41.12
CA ASN A 477 -1.92 0.28 41.27
C ASN A 477 -1.43 0.52 42.71
N ASP A 478 -2.19 0.07 43.71
CA ASP A 478 -1.81 0.14 45.13
C ASP A 478 -0.54 -0.69 45.40
N HIS A 479 -0.45 -1.91 44.85
CA HIS A 479 0.74 -2.75 44.97
C HIS A 479 1.99 -2.09 44.35
N LEU A 480 1.80 -1.30 43.29
CA LEU A 480 2.85 -0.54 42.62
C LEU A 480 3.01 0.89 43.19
N ASN A 481 2.44 1.18 44.36
CA ASN A 481 2.48 2.51 45.01
C ASN A 481 2.04 3.66 44.09
N GLY A 482 0.96 3.45 43.32
CA GLY A 482 0.42 4.44 42.39
C GLY A 482 1.08 4.46 40.99
N GLY A 483 2.02 3.56 40.72
CA GLY A 483 2.84 3.59 39.51
C GLY A 483 2.07 3.48 38.18
N ILE A 484 0.87 2.89 38.16
CA ILE A 484 0.06 2.78 36.93
C ILE A 484 -0.55 4.13 36.58
N VAL A 485 -1.17 4.79 37.56
CA VAL A 485 -1.76 6.13 37.38
C VAL A 485 -0.67 7.16 37.11
N GLN A 486 0.46 7.07 37.83
CA GLN A 486 1.59 7.99 37.64
C GLN A 486 2.18 7.89 36.23
N LEU A 487 2.38 6.68 35.71
CA LEU A 487 2.85 6.50 34.33
C LEU A 487 1.92 7.19 33.32
N LEU A 488 0.61 7.13 33.51
CA LEU A 488 -0.32 7.77 32.59
C LEU A 488 -0.30 9.30 32.72
N LYS A 489 -0.15 9.83 33.94
CA LYS A 489 0.07 11.27 34.16
C LYS A 489 1.38 11.76 33.55
N ASP A 490 2.43 10.96 33.61
CA ASP A 490 3.72 11.26 32.98
C ASP A 490 3.58 11.29 31.45
N ILE A 491 2.82 10.36 30.88
CA ILE A 491 2.49 10.35 29.44
C ILE A 491 1.69 11.60 29.05
N GLN A 492 0.69 12.00 29.85
CA GLN A 492 -0.11 13.21 29.60
C GLN A 492 0.79 14.46 29.66
N SER A 493 1.59 14.60 30.71
CA SER A 493 2.51 15.73 30.90
C SER A 493 3.54 15.83 29.76
N GLU A 494 4.12 14.70 29.35
CA GLU A 494 5.08 14.65 28.24
C GLU A 494 4.41 14.97 26.89
N PHE A 495 3.17 14.53 26.70
CA PHE A 495 2.38 14.85 25.51
C PHE A 495 2.04 16.35 25.45
N GLU A 496 1.58 16.93 26.55
CA GLU A 496 1.25 18.35 26.65
C GLU A 496 2.50 19.22 26.47
N TYR A 497 3.61 18.84 27.11
CA TYR A 497 4.91 19.50 26.97
C TYR A 497 5.40 19.51 25.52
N LYS A 498 5.27 18.39 24.80
CA LYS A 498 5.74 18.25 23.41
C LYS A 498 4.84 18.92 22.38
N ASN A 499 3.53 18.94 22.63
CA ASN A 499 2.55 19.25 21.59
C ASN A 499 1.71 20.52 21.86
N ALA A 500 1.81 21.13 23.05
CA ALA A 500 0.98 22.27 23.48
C ALA A 500 -0.54 22.03 23.30
N LYS A 501 -0.95 20.76 23.37
CA LYS A 501 -2.33 20.29 23.25
C LYS A 501 -2.68 19.47 24.48
N THR A 502 -3.84 19.73 25.06
CA THR A 502 -4.33 19.02 26.24
C THR A 502 -4.88 17.65 25.85
N VAL A 503 -4.67 16.64 26.70
CA VAL A 503 -5.34 15.34 26.59
C VAL A 503 -6.19 15.18 27.81
N ARG A 504 -7.49 14.90 27.63
CA ARG A 504 -8.36 14.66 28.76
C ARG A 504 -8.20 13.22 29.20
N LEU A 505 -7.95 13.03 30.48
CA LEU A 505 -7.67 11.74 31.07
C LEU A 505 -8.75 11.41 32.09
N PHE A 506 -9.35 10.24 31.95
CA PHE A 506 -10.35 9.74 32.90
C PHE A 506 -9.75 8.61 33.74
N ILE A 507 -9.69 8.84 35.05
CA ILE A 507 -9.32 7.85 36.07
C ILE A 507 -10.49 7.72 37.04
N ASP A 508 -11.04 6.51 37.14
CA ASP A 508 -12.11 6.12 38.09
C ASP A 508 -11.90 6.75 39.48
N SER A 509 -10.73 6.53 40.10
CA SER A 509 -10.47 6.93 41.49
C SER A 509 -10.31 8.44 41.71
N GLU A 510 -10.21 9.24 40.65
CA GLU A 510 -10.00 10.69 40.73
C GLU A 510 -11.15 11.48 40.10
N SER A 511 -12.04 10.83 39.35
CA SER A 511 -13.08 11.47 38.52
C SER A 511 -14.51 11.20 38.99
N LEU A 512 -14.69 10.47 40.10
CA LEU A 512 -15.99 10.10 40.69
C LEU A 512 -16.10 10.59 42.13
N ASN A 513 -17.20 11.28 42.47
CA ASN A 513 -17.47 11.72 43.84
C ASN A 513 -18.26 10.68 44.62
N TRP A 514 -18.10 10.69 45.95
CA TRP A 514 -18.80 9.76 46.83
C TRP A 514 -20.31 10.08 46.84
N GLY A 515 -21.12 9.17 46.28
CA GLY A 515 -22.57 9.33 46.12
C GLY A 515 -23.05 9.46 44.68
N ASP A 516 -22.14 9.57 43.71
CA ASP A 516 -22.48 9.50 42.28
C ASP A 516 -22.98 8.09 41.91
N ASP A 517 -23.85 8.01 40.90
CA ASP A 517 -24.15 6.73 40.24
C ASP A 517 -22.91 6.29 39.46
N TRP A 518 -21.95 5.74 40.22
CA TRP A 518 -20.59 5.42 39.77
C TRP A 518 -20.60 4.56 38.51
N GLN A 519 -21.60 3.69 38.37
CA GLN A 519 -21.74 2.79 37.24
C GLN A 519 -22.13 3.54 35.96
N ASN A 520 -23.06 4.49 36.06
CA ASN A 520 -23.48 5.33 34.94
C ASN A 520 -22.39 6.34 34.53
N ALA A 521 -21.67 6.90 35.50
CA ALA A 521 -20.55 7.81 35.24
C ALA A 521 -19.36 7.09 34.57
N LEU A 522 -19.07 5.84 34.97
CA LEU A 522 -18.09 4.98 34.29
C LEU A 522 -18.52 4.64 32.87
N ASP A 523 -19.77 4.24 32.67
CA ASP A 523 -20.29 3.88 31.34
C ASP A 523 -20.28 5.11 30.39
N GLN A 524 -20.60 6.31 30.90
CA GLN A 524 -20.48 7.58 30.15
C GLN A 524 -19.03 7.94 29.83
N ALA A 525 -18.12 7.79 30.78
CA ALA A 525 -16.71 8.09 30.56
C ALA A 525 -16.06 7.17 29.53
N VAL A 526 -16.41 5.88 29.53
CA VAL A 526 -16.03 4.93 28.48
C VAL A 526 -16.59 5.37 27.13
N GLY A 527 -17.84 5.83 27.07
CA GLY A 527 -18.49 6.31 25.84
C GLY A 527 -17.97 7.66 25.32
N MET A 528 -17.39 8.51 26.16
CA MET A 528 -16.78 9.78 25.74
C MET A 528 -15.30 9.64 25.36
N SER A 529 -14.70 8.50 25.67
CA SER A 529 -13.29 8.23 25.41
C SER A 529 -13.09 7.65 24.02
N ASN A 530 -12.09 8.12 23.31
CA ASN A 530 -11.73 7.63 21.98
C ASN A 530 -10.51 6.70 22.01
N ILE A 531 -9.83 6.62 23.16
CA ILE A 531 -8.69 5.74 23.41
C ILE A 531 -8.90 5.06 24.77
N ILE A 532 -8.68 3.75 24.82
CA ILE A 532 -8.59 3.00 26.08
C ILE A 532 -7.15 2.53 26.29
N ILE A 533 -6.63 2.65 27.51
CA ILE A 533 -5.33 2.13 27.90
C ILE A 533 -5.55 1.07 28.99
N PRO A 534 -5.46 -0.22 28.66
CA PRO A 534 -5.55 -1.28 29.66
C PRO A 534 -4.20 -1.55 30.31
N ALA A 535 -4.11 -1.41 31.64
CA ALA A 535 -2.94 -1.83 32.42
C ALA A 535 -3.03 -3.33 32.73
N VAL A 536 -2.55 -4.16 31.79
CA VAL A 536 -2.74 -5.62 31.84
C VAL A 536 -1.79 -6.28 32.84
N THR A 537 -2.33 -6.72 33.97
CA THR A 537 -1.68 -7.56 34.98
C THR A 537 -2.36 -8.95 35.05
N PRO A 538 -1.79 -9.94 35.76
CA PRO A 538 -2.49 -11.21 36.01
C PRO A 538 -3.85 -11.05 36.71
N ARG A 539 -3.98 -10.07 37.63
CA ARG A 539 -5.26 -9.78 38.31
C ARG A 539 -6.24 -9.01 37.42
N TYR A 540 -5.75 -8.17 36.50
CA TYR A 540 -6.57 -7.48 35.50
C TYR A 540 -7.34 -8.48 34.63
N LEU A 541 -6.67 -9.52 34.14
CA LEU A 541 -7.28 -10.56 33.28
C LEU A 541 -8.38 -11.36 33.99
N GLN A 542 -8.32 -11.43 35.33
CA GLN A 542 -9.29 -12.11 36.19
C GLN A 542 -10.43 -11.18 36.67
N SER A 543 -10.34 -9.87 36.46
CA SER A 543 -11.33 -8.89 36.93
C SER A 543 -12.52 -8.79 35.97
N ALA A 544 -13.72 -9.13 36.45
CA ALA A 544 -14.95 -8.99 35.67
C ALA A 544 -15.26 -7.52 35.32
N ALA A 545 -14.91 -6.57 36.20
CA ALA A 545 -15.13 -5.14 35.98
C ALA A 545 -14.23 -4.59 34.86
N CYS A 546 -12.92 -4.89 34.91
CA CYS A 546 -11.98 -4.46 33.86
C CYS A 546 -12.31 -5.10 32.51
N ARG A 547 -12.79 -6.36 32.53
CA ARG A 547 -13.31 -7.01 31.33
C ARG A 547 -14.56 -6.31 30.80
N LYS A 548 -15.48 -5.89 31.69
CA LYS A 548 -16.67 -5.12 31.32
C LYS A 548 -16.25 -3.80 30.66
N GLU A 549 -15.38 -3.00 31.27
CA GLU A 549 -14.89 -1.73 30.70
C GLU A 549 -14.29 -1.90 29.29
N LEU A 550 -13.42 -2.90 29.11
CA LEU A 550 -12.79 -3.16 27.81
C LEU A 550 -13.81 -3.62 26.77
N LEU A 551 -14.76 -4.47 27.17
CA LEU A 551 -15.84 -4.94 26.29
C LEU A 551 -16.85 -3.84 25.98
N ASP A 552 -17.14 -2.96 26.93
CA ASP A 552 -18.07 -1.86 26.73
C ASP A 552 -17.46 -0.79 25.84
N PHE A 553 -16.17 -0.48 25.98
CA PHE A 553 -15.44 0.33 25.02
C PHE A 553 -15.44 -0.32 23.61
N TYR A 554 -15.18 -1.63 23.55
CA TYR A 554 -15.24 -2.39 22.30
C TYR A 554 -16.63 -2.39 21.66
N ASN A 555 -17.68 -2.54 22.46
CA ASN A 555 -19.07 -2.53 22.02
C ASN A 555 -19.54 -1.10 21.68
N HIS A 556 -19.03 -0.08 22.35
CA HIS A 556 -19.28 1.32 22.02
C HIS A 556 -18.70 1.67 20.65
N ILE A 557 -17.46 1.24 20.38
CA ILE A 557 -16.87 1.29 19.04
C ILE A 557 -17.62 0.38 18.05
N GLY A 558 -18.16 -0.75 18.50
CA GLY A 558 -18.84 -1.75 17.66
C GLY A 558 -20.31 -1.48 17.34
N ASN A 559 -21.00 -0.65 18.14
CA ASN A 559 -22.39 -0.24 17.93
C ASN A 559 -22.51 1.10 17.19
N ASP A 560 -21.38 1.76 16.89
CA ASP A 560 -21.31 2.75 15.82
C ASP A 560 -21.58 2.03 14.50
N PRO A 561 -22.68 2.34 13.77
CA PRO A 561 -23.02 1.64 12.53
C PRO A 561 -21.95 1.83 11.43
N ASN A 562 -21.02 2.78 11.59
CA ASN A 562 -19.84 2.96 10.73
C ASN A 562 -18.66 2.05 11.10
N LYS A 563 -18.78 1.18 12.11
CA LYS A 563 -17.74 0.23 12.52
C LYS A 563 -18.29 -1.17 12.81
N LYS A 564 -18.92 -1.78 11.79
CA LYS A 564 -19.29 -3.21 11.76
C LYS A 564 -18.10 -4.17 11.58
N TYR A 565 -17.04 -4.04 12.34
CA TYR A 565 -15.95 -5.03 12.33
C TYR A 565 -15.44 -5.33 13.73
N CYS A 566 -16.37 -5.73 14.60
CA CYS A 566 -16.10 -6.26 15.92
C CYS A 566 -17.07 -7.40 16.25
N ARG A 567 -17.20 -8.36 15.32
CA ARG A 567 -17.60 -9.76 15.57
C ARG A 567 -16.82 -10.69 14.66
#